data_AF-A0A3A0FLX3-F1
#
_entry.id   AF-A0A3A0FLX3-F1
#
_cell.length_a   1.000
_cell.length_b   1.000
_cell.length_c   1.000
_cell.angle_alpha   90.00
_cell.angle_beta   90.00
_cell.angle_gamma   90.00
#
_symmetry.space_group_name_H-M   'P 1'
#
loop_
_entity.id
_entity.type
_entity.pdbx_description
1 polymer ?
#
loop_
_entity_poly.entity_id
_entity_poly.type
_entity_poly.pdbx_seq_one_letter_code
_entity_poly.pdbx_strand_id
1 'polypeptide(L)'
;MTDGALFGDHAYSEEELVAEIGAAYLGAHVGISERTLENSAAYVASWLRVLRDDRRLLLRAAQHAQRAVDYVLGHRVAEGSSDSP
;
A
#
# COMPACT_ATOMS: atom_id res chain seq x y z
N MET A 1 -12.88 -12.94 -26.22
CA MET A 1 -13.02 -13.08 -24.76
C MET A 1 -11.60 -13.30 -24.26
N THR A 2 -10.94 -12.24 -23.80
CA THR A 2 -9.48 -12.20 -23.64
C THR A 2 -8.99 -13.03 -22.46
N ASP A 3 -8.11 -13.98 -22.77
CA ASP A 3 -7.20 -14.69 -21.88
C ASP A 3 -6.20 -13.74 -21.19
N GLY A 4 -5.76 -14.11 -19.97
CA GLY A 4 -4.38 -13.87 -19.54
C GLY A 4 -4.08 -12.74 -18.55
N ALA A 5 -4.39 -12.91 -17.27
CA ALA A 5 -3.69 -12.19 -16.18
C ALA A 5 -3.67 -12.96 -14.84
N LEU A 6 -3.97 -14.26 -14.85
CA LEU A 6 -3.88 -15.11 -13.67
C LEU A 6 -2.41 -15.61 -13.56
N PHE A 7 -1.72 -15.18 -12.50
CA PHE A 7 -0.50 -15.83 -11.98
C PHE A 7 0.80 -15.74 -12.81
N GLY A 8 0.96 -14.74 -13.68
CA GLY A 8 2.18 -14.57 -14.46
C GLY A 8 3.26 -13.66 -13.87
N ASP A 9 2.91 -12.77 -12.94
CA ASP A 9 3.79 -11.65 -12.61
C ASP A 9 3.64 -11.25 -11.13
N HIS A 10 4.29 -12.00 -10.27
CA HIS A 10 4.28 -11.75 -8.82
C HIS A 10 4.89 -10.37 -8.49
N ALA A 11 5.82 -9.87 -9.32
CA ALA A 11 6.37 -8.54 -9.20
C ALA A 11 5.33 -7.48 -9.58
N TYR A 12 4.63 -7.63 -10.70
CA TYR A 12 3.50 -6.78 -11.07
C TYR A 12 2.37 -6.81 -10.02
N SER A 13 2.11 -7.98 -9.43
CA SER A 13 1.12 -8.13 -8.35
C SER A 13 1.54 -7.41 -7.07
N GLU A 14 2.85 -7.32 -6.78
CA GLU A 14 3.40 -6.57 -5.65
C GLU A 14 3.39 -5.06 -5.91
N GLU A 15 3.76 -4.62 -7.12
CA GLU A 15 3.72 -3.21 -7.52
C GLU A 15 2.30 -2.63 -7.47
N GLU A 16 1.31 -3.38 -7.97
CA GLU A 16 -0.09 -2.94 -7.87
C GLU A 16 -0.58 -2.91 -6.42
N LEU A 17 -0.14 -3.85 -5.59
CA LEU A 17 -0.47 -3.82 -4.16
C LEU A 17 0.14 -2.59 -3.46
N VAL A 18 1.38 -2.22 -3.81
CA VAL A 18 2.04 -1.00 -3.32
C VAL A 18 1.25 0.23 -3.75
N ALA A 19 0.81 0.29 -5.01
CA ALA A 19 0.05 1.40 -5.56
C ALA A 19 -1.31 1.58 -4.85
N GLU A 20 -2.07 0.49 -4.67
CA GLU A 20 -3.38 0.51 -3.97
C GLU A 20 -3.25 0.93 -2.50
N ILE A 21 -2.25 0.41 -1.77
CA ILE A 21 -2.00 0.81 -0.37
C ILE A 21 -1.59 2.29 -0.31
N GLY A 22 -0.74 2.75 -1.24
CA GLY A 22 -0.32 4.15 -1.32
C GLY A 22 -1.49 5.10 -1.61
N ALA A 23 -2.38 4.73 -2.53
CA ALA A 23 -3.60 5.47 -2.82
C ALA A 23 -4.52 5.55 -1.59
N ALA A 24 -4.65 4.46 -0.82
CA ALA A 24 -5.41 4.45 0.42
C ALA A 24 -4.80 5.37 1.49
N TYR A 25 -3.48 5.39 1.64
CA TYR A 25 -2.78 6.27 2.57
C TYR A 25 -2.94 7.75 2.20
N LEU A 26 -2.79 8.09 0.93
CA LEU A 26 -3.02 9.46 0.45
C LEU A 26 -4.50 9.86 0.61
N GLY A 27 -5.42 8.98 0.26
CA GLY A 27 -6.86 9.17 0.45
C GLY A 27 -7.22 9.44 1.91
N ALA A 28 -6.55 8.73 2.84
CA ALA A 28 -6.67 8.98 4.27
C ALA A 28 -6.05 10.32 4.69
N HIS A 29 -4.89 10.67 4.15
CA HIS A 29 -4.22 11.94 4.44
C HIS A 29 -5.06 13.17 4.00
N VAL A 30 -5.75 13.08 2.86
CA VAL A 30 -6.55 14.20 2.32
C VAL A 30 -8.03 14.18 2.76
N GLY A 31 -8.43 13.22 3.60
CA GLY A 31 -9.78 13.15 4.18
C GLY A 31 -10.88 12.57 3.26
N ILE A 32 -10.50 11.83 2.22
CA ILE A 32 -11.45 11.19 1.27
C ILE A 32 -11.81 9.74 1.71
N SER A 33 -11.09 9.19 2.70
CA SER A 33 -11.18 7.79 3.16
C SER A 33 -12.52 7.38 3.79
N GLU A 34 -13.26 8.29 4.43
CA GLU A 34 -14.48 7.93 5.18
C GLU A 34 -15.61 7.39 4.28
N ARG A 35 -15.69 7.81 3.01
CA ARG A 35 -16.69 7.29 2.06
C ARG A 35 -16.36 5.91 1.49
N THR A 36 -15.13 5.44 1.65
CA THR A 36 -14.63 4.22 1.01
C THR A 36 -14.62 3.04 1.98
N LEU A 37 -14.33 3.28 3.27
CA LEU A 37 -14.19 2.24 4.30
C LEU A 37 -15.46 1.40 4.53
N GLU A 38 -16.65 2.01 4.53
CA GLU A 38 -17.92 1.29 4.71
C GLU A 38 -18.19 0.31 3.56
N ASN A 39 -17.84 0.67 2.33
CA ASN A 39 -17.95 -0.20 1.16
C ASN A 39 -16.86 -1.28 1.12
N SER A 40 -15.71 -1.02 1.73
CA SER A 40 -14.57 -1.95 1.79
C SER A 40 -14.68 -3.01 2.90
N ALA A 41 -15.62 -2.93 3.84
CA ALA A 41 -15.72 -3.89 4.95
C ALA A 41 -15.91 -5.35 4.50
N ALA A 42 -16.68 -5.58 3.42
CA ALA A 42 -16.84 -6.90 2.81
C ALA A 42 -15.53 -7.38 2.12
N TYR A 43 -14.73 -6.46 1.60
CA TYR A 43 -13.41 -6.75 1.02
C TYR A 43 -12.38 -7.04 2.12
N VAL A 44 -12.37 -6.32 3.24
CA VAL A 44 -11.45 -6.59 4.36
C VAL A 44 -11.54 -8.06 4.83
N ALA A 45 -12.75 -8.65 4.83
CA ALA A 45 -12.94 -10.06 5.18
C ALA A 45 -12.30 -11.05 4.17
N SER A 46 -12.33 -10.76 2.86
CA SER A 46 -11.66 -11.60 1.86
C SER A 46 -10.13 -11.41 1.90
N TRP A 47 -9.68 -10.18 2.17
CA TRP A 47 -8.27 -9.86 2.35
C TRP A 47 -7.70 -10.53 3.59
N LEU A 48 -8.43 -10.61 4.72
CA LEU A 48 -8.00 -11.35 5.92
C LEU A 48 -7.66 -12.83 5.67
N ARG A 49 -8.11 -13.42 4.57
CA ARG A 49 -7.73 -14.78 4.16
C ARG A 49 -6.38 -14.76 3.43
N VAL A 50 -6.23 -13.89 2.44
CA VAL A 50 -4.97 -13.67 1.71
C VAL A 50 -3.83 -13.20 2.62
N LEU A 51 -4.13 -12.29 3.55
CA LEU A 51 -3.21 -11.80 4.57
C LEU A 51 -2.80 -12.88 5.56
N ARG A 52 -3.56 -13.99 5.67
CA ARG A 52 -3.14 -15.12 6.49
C ARG A 52 -2.08 -15.97 5.78
N ASP A 53 -2.20 -16.07 4.46
CA ASP A 53 -1.34 -16.90 3.63
C ASP A 53 0.01 -16.21 3.39
N ASP A 54 0.06 -14.87 3.25
CA ASP A 54 1.33 -14.12 3.17
C ASP A 54 1.31 -12.73 3.84
N ARG A 55 1.55 -12.72 5.16
CA ARG A 55 1.73 -11.47 5.92
C ARG A 55 2.98 -10.69 5.54
N ARG A 56 4.03 -11.37 5.07
CA ARG A 56 5.33 -10.73 4.84
C ARG A 56 5.28 -9.87 3.59
N LEU A 57 4.60 -10.35 2.55
CA LEU A 57 4.35 -9.59 1.33
C LEU A 57 3.56 -8.32 1.63
N LEU A 58 2.47 -8.42 2.40
CA LEU A 58 1.70 -7.21 2.79
C LEU A 58 2.57 -6.20 3.54
N LEU A 59 3.35 -6.65 4.53
CA LEU A 59 4.19 -5.75 5.32
C LEU A 59 5.27 -5.06 4.49
N ARG A 60 5.81 -5.74 3.46
CA ARG A 60 6.77 -5.15 2.52
C ARG A 60 6.10 -4.14 1.60
N ALA A 61 4.96 -4.50 1.02
CA ALA A 61 4.20 -3.60 0.16
C ALA A 61 3.78 -2.32 0.92
N ALA A 62 3.31 -2.47 2.17
CA ALA A 62 2.99 -1.33 3.03
C ALA A 62 4.21 -0.44 3.33
N GLN A 63 5.39 -1.00 3.57
CA GLN A 63 6.62 -0.22 3.77
C GLN A 63 7.02 0.54 2.50
N HIS A 64 6.91 -0.07 1.32
CA HIS A 64 7.18 0.59 0.05
C HIS A 64 6.18 1.70 -0.23
N ALA A 65 4.89 1.43 0.00
CA ALA A 65 3.82 2.41 -0.13
C ALA A 65 4.05 3.62 0.80
N GLN A 66 4.39 3.39 2.07
CA GLN A 66 4.68 4.46 3.02
C GLN A 66 5.82 5.36 2.53
N ARG A 67 6.94 4.78 2.05
CA ARG A 67 8.05 5.56 1.50
C ARG A 67 7.63 6.40 0.29
N ALA A 68 6.82 5.84 -0.61
CA ALA A 68 6.32 6.56 -1.78
C ALA A 68 5.40 7.71 -1.37
N VAL A 69 4.51 7.49 -0.39
CA VAL A 69 3.61 8.51 0.15
C VAL A 69 4.39 9.61 0.84
N ASP A 70 5.37 9.27 1.68
CA ASP A 70 6.23 10.24 2.35
C ASP A 70 6.99 11.11 1.36
N TYR A 71 7.50 10.52 0.27
CA TYR A 71 8.11 11.26 -0.83
C TYR A 71 7.12 12.24 -1.49
N VAL A 72 5.90 11.79 -1.80
CA VAL A 72 4.85 12.61 -2.41
C VAL A 72 4.43 13.77 -1.50
N LEU A 73 4.35 13.53 -0.19
CA LEU A 73 3.98 14.53 0.81
C LEU A 73 5.15 15.44 1.21
N GLY A 74 6.36 15.20 0.69
CA GLY A 74 7.55 15.97 1.03
C GLY A 74 8.07 15.72 2.45
N HIS A 75 7.65 14.62 3.09
CA HIS A 75 8.23 14.17 4.35
C HIS A 75 9.64 13.66 4.07
N ARG A 76 10.66 14.40 4.52
CA ARG A 76 12.03 13.88 4.50
C ARG A 76 12.11 12.75 5.52
N VAL A 77 12.40 11.54 5.07
CA VAL A 77 12.95 10.50 5.96
C VAL A 77 14.17 11.15 6.58
N ALA A 78 14.17 11.30 7.91
CA ALA A 78 15.26 11.96 8.61
C ALA A 78 16.57 11.20 8.32
N GLU A 79 17.34 11.66 7.35
CA GLU A 79 18.76 11.34 7.29
C GLU A 79 19.31 11.87 8.60
N GLY A 80 19.83 10.95 9.41
CA GLY A 80 20.31 11.23 10.75
C GLY A 80 21.07 12.54 10.74
N SER A 81 20.56 13.49 11.52
CA SER A 81 21.26 14.72 11.85
C SER A 81 22.64 14.33 12.38
N SER A 82 23.65 14.32 11.51
CA SER A 82 25.03 14.42 11.94
C SER A 82 25.14 15.81 12.55
N ASP A 83 25.05 15.81 13.86
CA ASP A 83 25.02 16.96 14.73
C ASP A 83 26.19 17.91 14.44
N SER A 84 25.92 19.20 14.61
CA SER A 84 26.84 20.34 14.50
C SER A 84 27.87 20.36 15.65
N PRO A 85 28.77 21.36 15.80
CA PRO A 85 29.26 22.40 14.88
C PRO A 85 30.74 22.24 14.47
#